data_AF-A0A0D1M5T1-F1
#
_entry.id   AF-A0A0D1M5T1-F1
#
_cell.length_a   1.000
_cell.length_b   1.000
_cell.length_c   1.000
_cell.angle_alpha   90.00
_cell.angle_beta   90.00
_cell.angle_gamma   90.00
#
_symmetry.space_group_name_H-M   'P 1'
#
loop_
_entity.id
_entity.type
_entity.pdbx_description
1 polymer ?
#
loop_
_entity_poly.entity_id
_entity_poly.type
_entity_poly.pdbx_seq_one_letter_code
_entity_poly.pdbx_strand_id
1 'polypeptide(L)'
;MDKQLQPHEFVAIKEQVIILNKAFNSVNDKNVKAVVQADVVETVKSILPDTEIATDFLNQLPEIATSRQRAERAFKQLAELVTPFPELSANQLGKLFKKVKKLPEPKWENLDRHEMTYLGWNDNGSQKKYIVAPRDGKLVGIYGDFDPKPLNGLCAICHQLGTVSMFLSKVKSRGADGNYTKRGNLICRDSSLCNAQLSSLDHLASFVETTLVK
;
A
#
# COMPACT_ATOMS: atom_id res chain seq x y z
N MET A 1 14.65 -17.71 -9.02
CA MET A 1 13.30 -17.80 -8.43
C MET A 1 12.43 -16.80 -9.14
N ASP A 2 11.32 -17.27 -9.71
CA ASP A 2 10.33 -16.38 -10.30
C ASP A 2 9.63 -15.62 -9.18
N LYS A 3 9.57 -14.30 -9.29
CA LYS A 3 8.87 -13.45 -8.32
C LYS A 3 7.38 -13.54 -8.61
N GLN A 4 6.60 -14.01 -7.63
CA GLN A 4 5.20 -14.39 -7.83
C GLN A 4 4.24 -13.65 -6.88
N LEU A 5 4.74 -12.88 -5.92
CA LEU A 5 3.93 -12.02 -5.05
C LEU A 5 4.06 -10.55 -5.42
N GLN A 6 2.97 -9.81 -5.28
CA GLN A 6 2.92 -8.35 -5.33
C GLN A 6 3.04 -7.75 -3.91
N PRO A 7 3.46 -6.48 -3.79
CA PRO A 7 3.62 -5.84 -2.48
C PRO A 7 2.35 -5.85 -1.60
N HIS A 8 1.17 -5.57 -2.16
CA HIS A 8 -0.09 -5.59 -1.40
C HIS A 8 -0.45 -7.00 -0.90
N GLU A 9 -0.14 -8.05 -1.66
CA GLU A 9 -0.35 -9.45 -1.26
C GLU A 9 0.57 -9.82 -0.09
N PHE A 10 1.83 -9.38 -0.14
CA PHE A 10 2.76 -9.52 0.98
C PHE A 10 2.27 -8.80 2.24
N VAL A 11 1.78 -7.57 2.10
CA VAL A 11 1.18 -6.81 3.20
C VAL A 11 -0.09 -7.50 3.75
N ALA A 12 -0.93 -8.07 2.87
CA ALA A 12 -2.09 -8.85 3.28
C ALA A 12 -1.70 -10.08 4.13
N ILE A 13 -0.65 -10.81 3.74
CA ILE A 13 -0.14 -11.95 4.53
C ILE A 13 0.37 -11.46 5.90
N LYS A 14 1.10 -10.34 5.96
CA LYS A 14 1.54 -9.75 7.24
C LYS A 14 0.34 -9.38 8.12
N GLU A 15 -0.71 -8.82 7.55
CA GLU A 15 -1.95 -8.50 8.27
C GLU A 15 -2.60 -9.75 8.88
N GLN A 16 -2.66 -10.86 8.13
CA GLN A 16 -3.19 -12.13 8.64
C GLN A 16 -2.38 -12.70 9.82
N VAL A 17 -1.05 -12.59 9.76
CA VAL A 17 -0.18 -12.99 10.89
C VAL A 17 -0.46 -12.13 12.14
N ILE A 18 -0.71 -10.82 11.97
CA ILE A 18 -1.07 -9.93 13.07
C ILE A 18 -2.43 -10.30 13.66
N ILE A 19 -3.42 -10.63 12.82
CA ILE A 19 -4.74 -11.11 13.25
C ILE A 19 -4.60 -12.38 14.09
N LEU A 20 -3.83 -13.36 13.60
CA LEU A 20 -3.59 -14.62 14.30
C LEU A 20 -2.86 -14.41 15.63
N ASN A 21 -1.82 -13.56 15.65
CA ASN A 21 -1.11 -13.20 16.87
C ASN A 21 -2.06 -12.59 17.91
N LYS A 22 -2.93 -11.65 17.49
CA LYS A 22 -3.92 -11.05 18.40
C LYS A 22 -4.85 -12.11 18.95
N ALA A 23 -5.41 -12.98 18.10
CA ALA A 23 -6.31 -14.05 18.54
C ALA A 23 -5.65 -14.99 19.56
N PHE A 24 -4.39 -15.37 19.35
CA PHE A 24 -3.66 -16.22 20.29
C PHE A 24 -3.45 -15.56 21.66
N ASN A 25 -3.27 -14.25 21.70
CA ASN A 25 -2.96 -13.49 22.92
C ASN A 25 -4.19 -12.95 23.66
N SER A 26 -5.28 -12.61 22.98
CA SER A 26 -6.43 -11.92 23.58
C SER A 26 -7.69 -12.79 23.73
N VAL A 27 -7.79 -13.90 23.01
CA VAL A 27 -8.94 -14.81 23.09
C VAL A 27 -8.66 -15.92 24.10
N ASN A 28 -9.64 -16.27 24.93
CA ASN A 28 -9.52 -17.39 25.89
C ASN A 28 -10.10 -18.70 25.36
N ASP A 29 -11.14 -18.63 24.55
CA ASP A 29 -11.83 -19.80 24.00
C ASP A 29 -10.96 -20.51 22.93
N LYS A 30 -10.77 -21.82 23.11
CA LYS A 30 -9.93 -22.64 22.22
C LYS A 30 -10.58 -22.89 20.86
N ASN A 31 -11.90 -23.01 20.81
CA ASN A 31 -12.62 -23.22 19.55
C ASN A 31 -12.57 -21.95 18.71
N VAL A 32 -12.73 -20.78 19.33
CA VAL A 32 -12.58 -19.49 18.63
C VAL A 32 -11.17 -19.33 18.06
N LYS A 33 -10.12 -19.69 18.81
CA LYS A 33 -8.75 -19.68 18.28
C LYS A 33 -8.58 -20.62 17.08
N ALA A 34 -9.14 -21.82 17.15
CA ALA A 34 -9.05 -22.80 16.06
C ALA A 34 -9.76 -22.31 14.80
N VAL A 35 -10.93 -21.67 14.94
CA VAL A 35 -11.66 -21.05 13.81
C VAL A 35 -10.83 -19.93 13.18
N VAL A 36 -10.35 -18.97 13.97
CA VAL A 36 -9.52 -17.87 13.45
C VAL A 36 -8.25 -18.39 12.78
N GLN A 37 -7.61 -19.42 13.35
CA GLN A 37 -6.44 -20.04 12.74
C GLN A 37 -6.78 -20.69 11.40
N ALA A 38 -7.89 -21.40 11.29
CA ALA A 38 -8.33 -22.02 10.04
C ALA A 38 -8.60 -20.96 8.96
N ASP A 39 -9.33 -19.89 9.31
CA ASP A 39 -9.64 -18.78 8.38
C ASP A 39 -8.37 -18.07 7.89
N VAL A 40 -7.43 -17.82 8.80
CA VAL A 40 -6.13 -17.21 8.48
C VAL A 40 -5.32 -18.13 7.56
N VAL A 41 -5.25 -19.43 7.85
CA VAL A 41 -4.54 -20.41 7.01
C VAL A 41 -5.14 -20.47 5.61
N GLU A 42 -6.46 -20.52 5.50
CA GLU A 42 -7.16 -20.53 4.21
C GLU A 42 -6.88 -19.25 3.40
N THR A 43 -6.98 -18.09 4.06
CA THR A 43 -6.72 -16.79 3.42
C THR A 43 -5.28 -16.69 2.93
N VAL A 44 -4.31 -16.99 3.80
CA VAL A 44 -2.88 -16.93 3.43
C VAL A 44 -2.56 -17.92 2.31
N LYS A 45 -3.12 -19.13 2.37
CA LYS A 45 -2.96 -20.15 1.31
C LYS A 45 -3.51 -19.67 -0.04
N SER A 46 -4.60 -18.90 -0.06
CA SER A 46 -5.19 -18.38 -1.31
C SER A 46 -4.32 -17.31 -1.99
N ILE A 47 -3.43 -16.66 -1.24
CA ILE A 47 -2.54 -15.59 -1.71
C ILE A 47 -1.17 -16.16 -2.09
N LEU A 48 -0.68 -17.15 -1.32
CA LEU A 48 0.65 -17.69 -1.48
C LEU A 48 0.82 -18.43 -2.82
N PRO A 49 1.97 -18.24 -3.50
CA PRO A 49 2.30 -19.03 -4.68
C PRO A 49 2.68 -20.47 -4.31
N ASP A 50 2.62 -21.37 -5.30
CA ASP A 50 3.05 -22.77 -5.14
C ASP A 50 4.59 -22.88 -5.19
N THR A 51 5.24 -22.65 -4.05
CA THR A 51 6.71 -22.72 -3.87
C THR A 51 7.07 -23.36 -2.54
N GLU A 52 8.31 -23.86 -2.40
CA GLU A 52 8.83 -24.43 -1.15
C GLU A 52 8.83 -23.39 -0.02
N ILE A 53 9.29 -22.15 -0.29
CA ILE A 53 9.30 -21.05 0.70
C ILE A 53 7.87 -20.74 1.19
N ALA A 54 6.89 -20.69 0.28
CA ALA A 54 5.51 -20.44 0.62
C ALA A 54 4.90 -21.59 1.44
N THR A 55 5.19 -22.83 1.06
CA THR A 55 4.74 -24.03 1.78
C THR A 55 5.31 -24.06 3.20
N ASP A 56 6.60 -23.78 3.36
CA ASP A 56 7.25 -23.70 4.66
C ASP A 56 6.68 -22.58 5.53
N PHE A 57 6.43 -21.40 4.94
CA PHE A 57 5.79 -20.28 5.64
C PHE A 57 4.40 -20.67 6.15
N LEU A 58 3.58 -21.31 5.31
CA LEU A 58 2.23 -21.72 5.66
C LEU A 58 2.22 -22.77 6.77
N ASN A 59 3.12 -23.76 6.69
CA ASN A 59 3.24 -24.83 7.70
C ASN A 59 3.67 -24.30 9.07
N GLN A 60 4.43 -23.21 9.12
CA GLN A 60 4.94 -22.60 10.35
C GLN A 60 4.11 -21.40 10.81
N LEU A 61 2.95 -21.14 10.19
CA LEU A 61 2.15 -19.95 10.43
C LEU A 61 1.78 -19.74 11.92
N PRO A 62 1.38 -20.79 12.69
CA PRO A 62 1.11 -20.63 14.12
C PRO A 62 2.36 -20.24 14.94
N GLU A 63 3.51 -20.83 14.63
CA GLU A 63 4.79 -20.54 15.28
C GLU A 63 5.29 -19.15 14.95
N ILE A 64 5.08 -18.70 13.72
CA ILE A 64 5.37 -17.35 13.24
C ILE A 64 4.54 -16.34 14.03
N ALA A 65 3.23 -16.59 14.17
CA ALA A 65 2.32 -15.70 14.86
C ALA A 65 2.59 -15.58 16.38
N THR A 66 3.35 -16.47 16.99
CA THR A 66 3.63 -16.42 18.45
C THR A 66 4.96 -15.78 18.80
N SER A 67 5.86 -15.55 17.83
CA SER A 67 7.20 -15.01 18.09
C SER A 67 7.59 -13.94 17.09
N ARG A 68 7.84 -12.73 17.59
CA ARG A 68 8.33 -11.60 16.78
C ARG A 68 9.59 -11.96 15.98
N GLN A 69 10.55 -12.64 16.62
CA GLN A 69 11.79 -13.03 15.94
C GLN A 69 11.55 -14.04 14.82
N ARG A 70 10.62 -14.99 15.01
CA ARG A 70 10.24 -15.95 13.96
C ARG A 70 9.54 -15.23 12.81
N ALA A 71 8.61 -14.33 13.12
CA ALA A 71 7.92 -13.52 12.12
C ALA A 71 8.87 -12.68 11.29
N GLU A 72 9.80 -11.96 11.92
CA GLU A 72 10.80 -11.16 11.19
C GLU A 72 11.66 -12.00 10.24
N ARG A 73 12.07 -13.20 10.65
CA ARG A 73 12.82 -14.14 9.78
C ARG A 73 11.95 -14.67 8.63
N ALA A 74 10.74 -15.10 8.93
CA ALA A 74 9.81 -15.65 7.95
C ALA A 74 9.42 -14.61 6.89
N PHE A 75 9.13 -13.37 7.30
CA PHE A 75 8.85 -12.28 6.36
C PHE A 75 10.06 -11.93 5.49
N LYS A 76 11.28 -11.99 6.03
CA LYS A 76 12.48 -11.76 5.24
C LYS A 76 12.66 -12.81 4.14
N GLN A 77 12.40 -14.09 4.45
CA GLN A 77 12.43 -15.16 3.45
C GLN A 77 11.30 -15.01 2.43
N LEU A 78 10.08 -14.73 2.89
CA LEU A 78 8.93 -14.56 2.02
C LEU A 78 9.08 -13.35 1.08
N ALA A 79 9.75 -12.29 1.51
CA ALA A 79 10.05 -11.11 0.69
C ALA A 79 10.87 -11.45 -0.58
N GLU A 80 11.61 -12.56 -0.60
CA GLU A 80 12.34 -13.02 -1.79
C GLU A 80 11.41 -13.41 -2.95
N LEU A 81 10.14 -13.75 -2.64
CA LEU A 81 9.10 -14.05 -3.63
C LEU A 81 8.40 -12.80 -4.16
N VAL A 82 8.64 -11.63 -3.55
CA VAL A 82 7.92 -10.39 -3.88
C VAL A 82 8.59 -9.67 -5.04
N THR A 83 7.79 -9.27 -6.02
CA THR A 83 8.19 -8.30 -7.05
C THR A 83 8.18 -6.90 -6.43
N PRO A 84 9.35 -6.31 -6.12
CA PRO A 84 9.38 -4.99 -5.51
C PRO A 84 8.84 -3.95 -6.49
N PHE A 85 8.23 -2.89 -5.96
CA PHE A 85 7.84 -1.74 -6.77
C PHE A 85 9.00 -1.28 -7.64
N PRO A 86 8.79 -1.02 -8.94
CA PRO A 86 9.86 -0.60 -9.83
C PRO A 86 10.41 0.75 -9.39
N GLU A 87 11.73 0.85 -9.29
CA GLU A 87 12.39 2.15 -9.17
C GLU A 87 12.24 2.91 -10.50
N LEU A 88 11.92 4.20 -10.42
CA LEU A 88 11.66 5.03 -11.59
C LEU A 88 12.72 6.12 -11.71
N SER A 89 13.31 6.22 -12.89
CA SER A 89 14.22 7.32 -13.23
C SER A 89 13.49 8.67 -13.26
N ALA A 90 14.24 9.75 -13.08
CA ALA A 90 13.73 11.12 -13.25
C ALA A 90 13.00 11.34 -14.59
N ASN A 91 13.50 10.72 -15.67
CA ASN A 91 12.87 10.77 -16.98
C ASN A 91 11.51 10.04 -17.02
N GLN A 92 11.38 8.88 -16.37
CA GLN A 92 10.11 8.17 -16.27
C GLN A 92 9.11 8.96 -15.43
N LEU A 93 9.54 9.51 -14.30
CA LEU A 93 8.72 10.38 -13.45
C LEU A 93 8.26 11.63 -14.23
N GLY A 94 9.15 12.31 -14.96
CA GLY A 94 8.81 13.46 -15.80
C GLY A 94 7.73 13.14 -16.85
N LYS A 95 7.75 11.92 -17.43
CA LYS A 95 6.70 11.46 -18.35
C LYS A 95 5.34 11.26 -17.68
N LEU A 96 5.30 10.88 -16.40
CA LEU A 96 4.09 10.75 -15.61
C LEU A 96 3.52 12.12 -15.18
N PHE A 97 4.40 13.12 -15.01
CA PHE A 97 4.04 14.46 -14.51
C PHE A 97 4.33 15.59 -15.52
N LYS A 98 3.98 15.41 -16.79
CA LYS A 98 4.31 16.35 -17.89
C LYS A 98 3.91 17.82 -17.65
N LYS A 99 2.89 18.06 -16.82
CA LYS A 99 2.37 19.40 -16.50
C LYS A 99 3.11 20.07 -15.33
N VAL A 100 4.08 19.38 -14.71
CA VAL A 100 4.85 19.87 -13.56
C VAL A 100 6.23 20.31 -14.05
N LYS A 101 6.48 21.62 -14.05
CA LYS A 101 7.72 22.20 -14.60
C LYS A 101 8.99 21.82 -13.83
N LYS A 102 8.89 21.67 -12.51
CA LYS A 102 9.98 21.29 -11.61
C LYS A 102 9.43 20.25 -10.64
N LEU A 103 9.50 18.98 -11.04
CA LEU A 103 9.05 17.87 -10.22
C LEU A 103 10.09 17.62 -9.11
N PRO A 104 9.73 17.72 -7.82
CA PRO A 104 10.61 17.28 -6.74
C PRO A 104 10.84 15.77 -6.86
N GLU A 105 12.08 15.32 -6.75
CA GLU A 105 12.38 13.89 -6.83
C GLU A 105 12.10 13.18 -5.49
N PRO A 106 11.54 11.96 -5.52
CA PRO A 106 11.40 11.12 -4.35
C PRO A 106 12.79 10.63 -3.89
N LYS A 107 12.95 10.47 -2.57
CA LYS A 107 14.15 9.85 -1.98
C LYS A 107 13.94 8.35 -1.91
N TRP A 108 14.63 7.59 -2.75
CA TRP A 108 14.45 6.14 -2.86
C TRP A 108 15.18 5.36 -1.77
N GLU A 109 16.24 5.91 -1.17
CA GLU A 109 17.18 5.17 -0.33
C GLU A 109 16.54 4.58 0.95
N ASN A 110 15.38 5.10 1.36
CA ASN A 110 14.68 4.71 2.59
C ASN A 110 13.32 4.06 2.33
N LEU A 111 12.99 3.73 1.08
CA LEU A 111 11.70 3.13 0.74
C LEU A 111 11.82 1.60 0.68
N ASP A 112 11.01 0.91 1.48
CA ASP A 112 10.86 -0.53 1.35
C ASP A 112 9.96 -0.86 0.15
N ARG A 113 10.59 -1.24 -0.97
CA ARG A 113 9.89 -1.53 -2.22
C ARG A 113 9.13 -2.85 -2.20
N HIS A 114 9.38 -3.75 -1.24
CA HIS A 114 8.65 -5.02 -1.13
C HIS A 114 7.28 -4.85 -0.48
N GLU A 115 7.06 -3.76 0.26
CA GLU A 115 5.74 -3.40 0.83
C GLU A 115 5.08 -2.24 0.09
N MET A 116 5.77 -1.65 -0.89
CA MET A 116 5.29 -0.50 -1.63
C MET A 116 4.44 -0.92 -2.83
N THR A 117 3.14 -0.64 -2.79
CA THR A 117 2.22 -0.82 -3.92
C THR A 117 2.07 0.45 -4.75
N TYR A 118 2.30 1.62 -4.15
CA TYR A 118 2.33 2.90 -4.83
C TYR A 118 3.44 3.79 -4.27
N LEU A 119 4.02 4.64 -5.10
CA LEU A 119 4.99 5.64 -4.66
C LEU A 119 4.27 6.93 -4.31
N GLY A 120 4.57 7.54 -3.16
CA GLY A 120 4.01 8.84 -2.81
C GLY A 120 4.94 9.71 -1.98
N TRP A 121 5.13 10.96 -2.37
CA TRP A 121 6.01 11.89 -1.66
C TRP A 121 5.41 13.29 -1.55
N ASN A 122 5.81 13.99 -0.49
CA ASN A 122 5.33 15.32 -0.17
C ASN A 122 6.33 16.38 -0.61
N ASP A 123 5.83 17.45 -1.21
CA ASP A 123 6.53 18.71 -1.38
C ASP A 123 5.94 19.73 -0.41
N ASN A 124 6.60 19.87 0.74
CA ASN A 124 6.17 20.80 1.79
C ASN A 124 6.27 22.27 1.34
N GLY A 125 7.16 22.59 0.40
CA GLY A 125 7.35 23.96 -0.08
C GLY A 125 6.16 24.44 -0.91
N SER A 126 5.60 23.57 -1.75
CA SER A 126 4.40 23.89 -2.55
C SER A 126 3.09 23.34 -1.98
N GLN A 127 3.14 22.70 -0.81
CA GLN A 127 2.02 22.00 -0.17
C GLN A 127 1.33 21.03 -1.14
N LYS A 128 2.14 20.17 -1.76
CA LYS A 128 1.67 19.17 -2.73
C LYS A 128 2.05 17.77 -2.29
N LYS A 129 1.24 16.81 -2.71
CA LYS A 129 1.62 15.39 -2.72
C LYS A 129 1.61 14.91 -4.15
N TYR A 130 2.60 14.11 -4.50
CA TYR A 130 2.73 13.40 -5.76
C TYR A 130 2.58 11.91 -5.48
N ILE A 131 1.86 11.21 -6.35
CA ILE A 131 1.52 9.80 -6.24
C ILE A 131 1.76 9.15 -7.60
N VAL A 132 2.47 8.03 -7.63
CA VAL A 132 2.54 7.12 -8.76
C VAL A 132 1.90 5.79 -8.34
N ALA A 133 0.83 5.41 -9.03
CA ALA A 133 0.02 4.25 -8.68
C ALA A 133 -0.28 3.39 -9.91
N PRO A 134 -0.53 2.08 -9.72
CA PRO A 134 -0.98 1.19 -10.79
C PRO A 134 -2.41 1.52 -11.22
N ARG A 135 -2.67 1.41 -12.53
CA ARG A 135 -3.98 1.54 -13.18
C ARG A 135 -3.94 0.83 -14.53
N ASP A 136 -4.87 -0.10 -14.78
CA ASP A 136 -4.98 -0.83 -16.06
C ASP A 136 -3.64 -1.43 -16.54
N GLY A 137 -2.86 -2.03 -15.62
CA GLY A 137 -1.55 -2.62 -15.93
C GLY A 137 -0.42 -1.62 -16.22
N LYS A 138 -0.63 -0.31 -15.99
CA LYS A 138 0.36 0.75 -16.19
C LYS A 138 0.50 1.63 -14.95
N LEU A 139 1.57 2.42 -14.88
CA LEU A 139 1.72 3.43 -13.86
C LEU A 139 1.14 4.77 -14.32
N VAL A 140 0.43 5.45 -13.43
CA VAL A 140 -0.10 6.81 -13.64
C VAL A 140 0.41 7.76 -12.57
N GLY A 141 0.59 9.04 -12.95
CA GLY A 141 0.97 10.12 -12.04
C GLY A 141 -0.24 10.94 -11.61
N ILE A 142 -0.43 11.10 -10.31
CA ILE A 142 -1.46 11.93 -9.69
C ILE A 142 -0.76 12.95 -8.79
N TYR A 143 -1.17 14.21 -8.87
CA TYR A 143 -0.66 15.24 -7.98
C TYR A 143 -1.74 16.25 -7.64
N GLY A 144 -1.63 16.86 -6.47
CA GLY A 144 -2.66 17.73 -5.94
C GLY A 144 -2.18 18.54 -4.75
N ASP A 145 -3.02 19.49 -4.35
CA ASP A 145 -2.85 20.24 -3.11
C ASP A 145 -2.98 19.25 -1.94
N PHE A 146 -2.12 19.38 -0.93
CA PHE A 146 -2.12 18.53 0.25
C PHE A 146 -2.07 19.40 1.50
N ASP A 147 -3.13 19.33 2.30
CA ASP A 147 -3.30 20.21 3.45
C ASP A 147 -2.14 20.02 4.44
N PRO A 148 -1.43 21.10 4.84
CA PRO A 148 -0.37 21.01 5.84
C PRO A 148 -0.88 20.57 7.21
N LYS A 149 -2.18 20.73 7.52
CA LYS A 149 -2.76 20.39 8.82
C LYS A 149 -3.13 18.90 8.89
N PRO A 150 -2.50 18.12 9.78
CA PRO A 150 -2.89 16.74 10.05
C PRO A 150 -4.18 16.67 10.87
N LEU A 151 -4.93 15.58 10.71
CA LEU A 151 -6.00 15.15 11.61
C LEU A 151 -6.01 13.63 11.73
N ASN A 152 -6.70 13.10 12.73
CA ASN A 152 -6.96 11.67 12.83
C ASN A 152 -8.21 11.30 12.04
N GLY A 153 -8.11 10.30 11.16
CA GLY A 153 -9.23 9.91 10.31
C GLY A 153 -8.96 8.64 9.51
N LEU A 154 -9.98 8.23 8.77
CA LEU A 154 -9.91 7.09 7.86
C LEU A 154 -9.21 7.50 6.55
N CYS A 155 -8.16 6.79 6.17
CA CYS A 155 -7.47 7.00 4.91
C CYS A 155 -8.26 6.38 3.75
N ALA A 156 -8.47 7.14 2.67
CA ALA A 156 -9.16 6.65 1.48
C ALA A 156 -8.34 5.67 0.61
N ILE A 157 -7.05 5.46 0.91
CA ILE A 157 -6.16 4.55 0.17
C ILE A 157 -6.01 3.20 0.89
N CYS A 158 -5.46 3.19 2.11
CA CYS A 158 -5.26 1.96 2.87
C CYS A 158 -6.48 1.56 3.70
N HIS A 159 -7.51 2.42 3.80
CA HIS A 159 -8.71 2.17 4.59
C HIS A 159 -8.45 1.89 6.08
N GLN A 160 -7.34 2.42 6.61
CA GLN A 160 -7.00 2.37 8.02
C GLN A 160 -7.16 3.74 8.69
N LEU A 161 -7.40 3.72 10.00
CA LEU A 161 -7.38 4.91 10.84
C LEU A 161 -5.93 5.33 11.09
N GLY A 162 -5.65 6.63 10.94
CA GLY A 162 -4.32 7.16 11.24
C GLY A 162 -4.24 8.67 11.06
N THR A 163 -3.02 9.19 11.00
CA THR A 163 -2.77 10.60 10.72
C THR A 163 -2.90 10.88 9.22
N VAL A 164 -3.97 11.57 8.86
CA VAL A 164 -4.36 11.88 7.49
C VAL A 164 -4.40 13.39 7.25
N SER A 165 -4.36 13.78 5.98
CA SER A 165 -4.64 15.15 5.54
C SER A 165 -5.45 15.13 4.25
N MET A 166 -6.16 16.22 3.99
CA MET A 166 -6.96 16.36 2.79
C MET A 166 -6.06 16.49 1.56
N PHE A 167 -6.26 15.60 0.58
CA PHE A 167 -5.65 15.69 -0.74
C PHE A 167 -6.67 16.15 -1.77
N LEU A 168 -6.31 17.08 -2.65
CA LEU A 168 -7.18 17.59 -3.71
C LEU A 168 -6.43 17.72 -5.03
N SER A 169 -6.79 16.88 -6.00
CA SER A 169 -6.36 16.95 -7.40
C SER A 169 -7.29 17.82 -8.25
N LYS A 170 -6.77 18.46 -9.29
CA LYS A 170 -7.58 19.20 -10.27
C LYS A 170 -7.93 18.29 -11.44
N VAL A 171 -9.19 17.86 -11.52
CA VAL A 171 -9.68 17.01 -12.61
C VAL A 171 -10.44 17.88 -13.61
N LYS A 172 -10.21 17.70 -14.92
CA LYS A 172 -10.97 18.41 -15.95
C LYS A 172 -12.46 18.05 -15.85
N SER A 173 -13.33 19.06 -15.88
CA SER A 173 -14.78 18.82 -15.91
C SER A 173 -15.17 18.29 -17.30
N ARG A 174 -16.05 17.29 -17.38
CA ARG A 174 -16.55 16.80 -18.68
C ARG A 174 -17.30 17.94 -19.38
N GLY A 175 -16.89 18.28 -20.61
CA GLY A 175 -17.62 19.19 -21.51
C GLY A 175 -17.47 20.69 -21.25
N ALA A 176 -16.54 21.14 -20.40
CA ALA A 176 -16.32 22.57 -20.16
C ALA A 176 -14.88 22.98 -20.51
N ASP A 177 -14.73 23.84 -21.52
CA ASP A 177 -13.47 24.48 -21.85
C ASP A 177 -13.06 25.43 -20.71
N GLY A 178 -12.03 25.04 -19.95
CA GLY A 178 -11.39 25.89 -18.95
C GLY A 178 -11.76 25.63 -17.49
N ASN A 179 -12.83 24.87 -17.19
CA ASN A 179 -13.26 24.62 -15.81
C ASN A 179 -12.75 23.29 -15.23
N TYR A 180 -12.13 23.35 -14.05
CA TYR A 180 -11.62 22.20 -13.30
C TYR A 180 -12.44 22.00 -12.03
N THR A 181 -12.69 20.73 -11.69
CA THR A 181 -13.25 20.37 -10.38
C THR A 181 -12.14 19.82 -9.50
N LYS A 182 -12.10 20.23 -8.23
CA LYS A 182 -11.21 19.60 -7.24
C LYS A 182 -11.83 18.28 -6.78
N ARG A 183 -11.06 17.20 -6.87
CA ARG A 183 -11.44 15.86 -6.38
C ARG A 183 -10.36 15.31 -5.46
N GLY A 184 -10.79 14.69 -4.38
CA GLY A 184 -9.90 13.97 -3.49
C GLY A 184 -10.57 13.69 -2.15
N ASN A 185 -9.77 13.25 -1.18
CA ASN A 185 -10.23 12.74 0.10
C ASN A 185 -9.08 12.81 1.13
N LEU A 186 -9.37 12.43 2.37
CA LEU A 186 -8.38 12.24 3.41
C LEU A 186 -7.50 11.03 3.08
N ILE A 187 -6.18 11.23 3.06
CA ILE A 187 -5.20 10.15 2.87
C ILE A 187 -4.06 10.29 3.86
N CYS A 188 -3.38 9.17 4.15
CA CYS A 188 -2.22 9.14 5.04
C CYS A 188 -1.17 10.19 4.64
N ARG A 189 -0.62 10.85 5.66
CA ARG A 189 0.49 11.79 5.45
C ARG A 189 1.78 11.09 5.05
N ASP A 190 2.07 10.01 5.76
CA ASP A 190 3.18 9.11 5.50
C ASP A 190 2.74 8.02 4.51
N SER A 191 3.28 8.09 3.30
CA SER A 191 2.97 7.11 2.25
C SER A 191 3.62 5.75 2.52
N SER A 192 4.74 5.70 3.24
CA SER A 192 5.39 4.43 3.59
C SER A 192 4.54 3.67 4.60
N LEU A 193 4.02 4.36 5.62
CA LEU A 193 3.06 3.77 6.56
C LEU A 193 1.78 3.32 5.85
N CYS A 194 1.28 4.12 4.91
CA CYS A 194 0.10 3.77 4.12
C CYS A 194 0.29 2.49 3.31
N ASN A 195 1.45 2.34 2.66
CA ASN A 195 1.81 1.14 1.91
C ASN A 195 1.94 -0.09 2.81
N ALA A 196 2.57 0.05 3.98
CA ALA A 196 2.67 -1.02 4.98
C ALA A 196 1.32 -1.48 5.58
N GLN A 197 0.23 -0.78 5.24
CA GLN A 197 -1.14 -1.06 5.66
C GLN A 197 -2.07 -1.38 4.48
N LEU A 198 -1.55 -1.37 3.24
CA LEU A 198 -2.35 -1.54 2.03
C LEU A 198 -2.37 -3.02 1.61
N SER A 199 -3.36 -3.77 2.13
CA SER A 199 -3.55 -5.20 1.85
C SER A 199 -4.48 -5.52 0.67
N SER A 200 -5.14 -4.52 0.09
CA SER A 200 -5.98 -4.67 -1.11
C SER A 200 -5.79 -3.46 -2.04
N LEU A 201 -6.05 -3.66 -3.34
CA LEU A 201 -6.03 -2.60 -4.35
C LEU A 201 -7.34 -1.83 -4.47
N ASP A 202 -8.44 -2.30 -3.88
CA ASP A 202 -9.79 -1.78 -4.17
C ASP A 202 -9.91 -0.27 -3.87
N HIS A 203 -9.49 0.13 -2.68
CA HIS A 203 -9.55 1.53 -2.24
C HIS A 203 -8.53 2.41 -2.97
N LEU A 204 -7.33 1.89 -3.24
CA LEU A 204 -6.34 2.58 -4.07
C LEU A 204 -6.86 2.82 -5.49
N ALA A 205 -7.46 1.81 -6.13
CA ALA A 205 -8.02 1.91 -7.47
C ALA A 205 -9.17 2.92 -7.52
N SER A 206 -10.09 2.89 -6.55
CA SER A 206 -11.16 3.87 -6.42
C SER A 206 -10.63 5.30 -6.22
N PHE A 207 -9.61 5.47 -5.37
CA PHE A 207 -8.94 6.76 -5.19
C PHE A 207 -8.29 7.25 -6.49
N VAL A 208 -7.60 6.37 -7.23
CA VAL A 208 -6.98 6.70 -8.52
C VAL A 208 -8.03 7.14 -9.54
N GLU A 209 -9.13 6.41 -9.71
CA GLU A 209 -10.17 6.77 -10.68
C GLU A 209 -10.82 8.13 -10.40
N THR A 210 -10.98 8.48 -9.12
CA THR A 210 -11.63 9.73 -8.72
C THR A 210 -10.70 10.95 -8.77
N THR A 211 -9.38 10.74 -8.69
CA THR A 211 -8.37 11.82 -8.60
C THR A 211 -7.46 11.96 -9.81
N LEU A 212 -7.50 11.02 -10.75
CA LEU A 212 -6.67 11.09 -11.93
C LEU A 212 -7.07 12.28 -12.81
N VAL A 213 -6.08 13.13 -13.10
CA VAL A 213 -6.24 14.27 -14.00
C VAL A 213 -6.35 13.76 -15.44
N LYS A 214 -7.56 13.77 -15.99
CA LYS A 214 -7.81 13.49 -17.42
C LYS A 214 -7.30 14.63 -18.31
#